data_AF-A0A5C7PXF6-F1
#
_entry.id   AF-A0A5C7PXF6-F1
#
_cell.length_a   1.000
_cell.length_b   1.000
_cell.length_c   1.000
_cell.angle_alpha   90.00
_cell.angle_beta   90.00
_cell.angle_gamma   90.00
#
_symmetry.space_group_name_H-M   'P 1'
#
loop_
_entity.id
_entity.type
_entity.pdbx_description
1 polymer ?
#
loop_
_entity_poly.entity_id
_entity_poly.type
_entity_poly.pdbx_seq_one_letter_code
_entity_poly.pdbx_strand_id
1 'polypeptide(L)' 'MKYRDSDEECGGCGSTAVERARNRTGALHGLSDCPHCGATKCCLCDLGDDVECGNCDPGEDE' A
#
# COMPACT_ATOMS: atom_id res chain seq x y z
N MET A 1 -7.60 -2.02 -7.37
CA MET A 1 -7.83 -0.96 -6.35
C MET A 1 -7.82 0.44 -6.96
N LYS A 2 -8.56 1.40 -6.38
CA LYS A 2 -8.37 2.84 -6.64
C LYS A 2 -7.33 3.37 -5.65
N TYR A 3 -6.24 3.94 -6.15
CA TYR A 3 -5.24 4.59 -5.31
C TYR A 3 -5.67 6.06 -5.09
N ARG A 4 -5.78 6.48 -3.84
CA ARG A 4 -6.02 7.87 -3.45
C ARG A 4 -4.69 8.61 -3.40
N ASP A 5 -4.60 9.73 -4.10
CA ASP A 5 -3.46 10.62 -3.97
C ASP A 5 -3.38 11.13 -2.52
N SER A 6 -2.23 10.96 -1.88
CA SER A 6 -2.03 11.28 -0.46
C SER A 6 -0.54 11.44 -0.20
N ASP A 7 -0.17 12.50 0.51
CA ASP A 7 1.21 12.78 0.95
C ASP A 7 1.67 11.92 2.13
N GLU A 8 0.75 11.18 2.76
CA GLU A 8 1.04 10.31 3.89
C GLU A 8 2.03 9.18 3.55
N GLU A 9 2.82 8.75 4.51
CA GLU A 9 3.73 7.61 4.34
C GLU A 9 2.94 6.30 4.25
N CYS A 10 3.42 5.37 3.42
CA CYS A 10 2.82 4.05 3.36
C CYS A 10 3.04 3.32 4.68
N GLY A 11 1.96 2.98 5.39
CA GLY A 11 2.06 2.26 6.66
C GLY A 11 2.80 0.91 6.58
N GLY A 12 2.88 0.29 5.39
CA GLY A 12 3.47 -1.03 5.23
C GLY A 12 4.93 -1.08 4.78
N CYS A 13 5.37 -0.08 4.02
CA CYS A 13 6.75 -0.02 3.51
C CYS A 13 7.48 1.27 3.89
N GLY A 14 6.82 2.20 4.59
CA GLY A 14 7.38 3.51 4.94
C GLY A 14 7.60 4.45 3.75
N SER A 15 7.22 4.05 2.53
CA SER A 15 7.50 4.87 1.35
C SER A 15 6.69 6.16 1.32
N THR A 16 7.41 7.26 1.09
CA THR A 16 6.84 8.60 0.97
C THR A 16 6.15 8.81 -0.38
N ALA A 17 5.34 9.85 -0.52
CA ALA A 17 4.71 10.21 -1.80
C ALA A 17 5.75 10.44 -2.92
N VAL A 18 6.91 11.01 -2.58
CA VAL A 18 8.00 11.25 -3.54
C VAL A 18 8.58 9.94 -4.08
N GLU A 19 8.79 8.95 -3.23
CA GLU A 19 9.29 7.63 -3.66
C GLU A 19 8.29 6.90 -4.55
N ARG A 20 7.00 6.99 -4.21
CA ARG A 20 5.91 6.42 -5.00
C ARG A 20 5.80 7.06 -6.38
N ALA A 21 5.90 8.39 -6.43
CA ALA A 21 5.92 9.16 -7.66
C ALA A 21 7.14 8.84 -8.55
N ARG A 22 8.28 8.48 -7.95
CA ARG A 22 9.49 8.08 -8.68
C ARG A 22 9.41 6.67 -9.26
N ASN A 23 8.71 5.75 -8.60
CA ASN A 23 8.77 4.33 -8.96
C ASN A 23 7.79 3.91 -10.06
N ARG A 24 6.59 4.51 -10.15
CA ARG A 24 5.66 4.23 -11.26
C ARG A 24 5.43 5.48 -12.08
N THR A 25 5.85 5.43 -13.34
CA THR A 25 5.48 6.38 -14.40
C THR A 25 4.02 6.12 -14.82
N GLY A 26 3.08 6.39 -13.93
CA GLY A 26 1.66 6.15 -14.14
C GLY A 26 0.85 6.58 -12.93
N ALA A 27 -0.39 7.02 -13.16
CA ALA A 27 -1.30 7.70 -12.22
C ALA A 27 -1.67 6.97 -10.90
N LEU A 28 -0.91 5.95 -10.49
CA LEU A 28 -1.10 5.15 -9.28
C LEU A 28 0.06 5.41 -8.29
N HIS A 29 0.30 6.67 -7.94
CA HIS A 29 1.28 7.08 -6.90
C HIS A 29 0.66 7.17 -5.49
N GLY A 30 -0.64 6.88 -5.37
CA GLY A 30 -1.41 7.03 -4.15
C GLY A 30 -1.26 5.90 -3.13
N LEU A 31 -2.03 6.03 -2.05
CA LEU A 31 -2.29 4.99 -1.07
C LEU A 31 -3.59 4.26 -1.42
N SER A 32 -3.72 3.02 -1.01
CA SER A 32 -4.92 2.20 -1.18
C SER A 32 -5.08 1.34 0.04
N ASP A 33 -6.30 0.93 0.33
CA ASP A 33 -6.59 0.08 1.47
C ASP A 33 -6.53 -1.39 1.02
N CYS A 34 -5.88 -2.24 1.81
CA CYS A 34 -5.82 -3.67 1.54
C CYS A 34 -7.22 -4.28 1.66
N PRO A 35 -7.73 -5.02 0.66
CA PRO A 35 -9.06 -5.62 0.74
C PRO A 35 -9.17 -6.74 1.79
N HIS A 36 -8.03 -7.29 2.25
CA HIS A 36 -8.01 -8.38 3.23
C HIS A 36 -8.05 -7.88 4.68
N CYS A 37 -7.33 -6.82 5.01
CA CYS A 37 -7.19 -6.33 6.40
C CYS A 37 -7.52 -4.83 6.56
N GLY A 38 -7.83 -4.11 5.49
CA GLY A 38 -8.09 -2.66 5.53
C GLY A 38 -6.85 -1.79 5.74
N ALA A 39 -5.66 -2.39 5.89
CA ALA A 39 -4.43 -1.65 6.13
C ALA A 39 -4.03 -0.77 4.92
N THR A 40 -3.55 0.43 5.21
CA THR A 40 -3.07 1.35 4.18
C THR A 40 -1.79 0.83 3.53
N LYS A 41 -1.82 0.61 2.21
CA LYS A 41 -0.70 0.17 1.38
C LYS A 41 -0.51 1.08 0.17
N CYS A 42 0.71 1.19 -0.34
CA CYS A 42 0.97 1.90 -1.59
C CYS A 42 1.22 0.94 -2.76
N CYS A 43 1.37 1.50 -3.97
CA CYS A 43 1.64 0.75 -5.20
C CYS A 43 2.96 -0.04 -5.22
N LEU A 44 3.86 0.24 -4.28
CA LEU A 44 5.11 -0.51 -4.05
C LEU A 44 4.90 -1.76 -3.21
N CYS A 45 3.98 -1.65 -2.26
CA CYS A 45 3.53 -2.72 -1.39
C CYS A 45 2.46 -3.60 -2.09
N ASP A 46 2.10 -3.29 -3.34
CA ASP A 46 1.10 -4.01 -4.14
C ASP A 46 1.77 -5.14 -4.92
N LEU A 47 1.90 -6.31 -4.28
CA LEU A 47 2.54 -7.51 -4.84
C LEU A 47 1.59 -8.36 -5.71
N GLY A 48 0.35 -7.91 -5.94
CA GLY A 48 -0.73 -8.62 -6.63
C GLY A 48 -1.84 -9.06 -5.67
N ASP A 49 -3.07 -9.23 -6.18
CA ASP A 49 -4.24 -9.68 -5.39
C ASP A 49 -4.05 -11.08 -4.77
N ASP A 50 -3.11 -11.88 -5.30
CA ASP A 50 -2.77 -13.21 -4.80
C ASP A 50 -1.77 -13.21 -3.63
N VAL A 51 -1.28 -12.03 -3.22
CA VAL A 51 -0.29 -11.90 -2.13
C VAL A 51 -0.86 -11.03 -1.01
N GLU A 52 -0.98 -11.63 0.18
CA GLU A 52 -1.34 -10.91 1.40
C GLU A 52 -0.38 -9.73 1.59
N CYS A 53 -0.92 -8.52 1.75
CA CYS A 53 -0.04 -7.38 2.00
C CYS A 53 0.69 -7.61 3.32
N GLY A 54 1.99 -7.32 3.40
CA GLY A 54 2.79 -7.53 4.62
C GLY A 54 2.36 -6.68 5.83
N ASN A 55 1.29 -5.91 5.66
CA ASN A 55 0.61 -5.09 6.66
C ASN A 55 -0.67 -5.74 7.21
N CYS A 56 -1.11 -6.86 6.62
CA CYS A 56 -2.13 -7.68 7.25
C CYS A 56 -1.45 -8.39 8.39
N ASP A 57 -1.65 -7.85 9.58
CA ASP A 57 -1.34 -8.55 10.82
C ASP A 57 -2.08 -9.90 10.76
N PRO A 58 -1.36 -11.04 10.67
CA PRO A 58 -1.99 -12.33 10.89
C PRO A 58 -2.32 -12.30 12.38
N GLY A 59 -3.54 -11.90 12.71
CA GLY A 59 -3.92 -11.52 14.07
C GLY A 59 -3.26 -12.44 15.09
N GLU A 60 -2.70 -11.85 16.14
CA GLU A 60 -2.32 -12.61 17.33
C GLU A 60 -3.51 -13.50 17.73
N ASP A 61 -3.46 -14.78 17.32
CA ASP A 61 -4.31 -15.85 17.82
C ASP A 61 -4.00 -15.93 19.32
N GLU A 62 -4.88 -15.34 20.14
CA GLU A 62 -4.93 -15.52 21.60
C GLU A 62 -5.17 -16.99 21.99
#